data_AF-A0A1J8QHM2-F1
#
_entry.id   AF-A0A1J8QHM2-F1
#
_cell.length_a   1.000
_cell.length_b   1.000
_cell.length_c   1.000
_cell.angle_alpha   90.00
_cell.angle_beta   90.00
_cell.angle_gamma   90.00
#
_symmetry.space_group_name_H-M   'P 1'
#
loop_
_entity.id
_entity.type
_entity.pdbx_description
1 polymer ?
#
loop_
_entity_poly.entity_id
_entity_poly.type
_entity_poly.pdbx_seq_one_letter_code
_entity_poly.pdbx_strand_id
1 'polypeptide(L)'
;MSYTISVRTIDITANDPGFTIVEKSVWSGGRWSNTDSIQTLFMNGSGTSGALRFRNGAGEEFLVLLGVHNYKRWCDVVTDLAPADTGVKIQPDYYSDSNPRYQMLWKQLAEIQMKSTKGTTVNVKYVKDEGNALVVHLTIA
;
A
#
# COMPACT_ATOMS: atom_id res chain seq x y z
N MET A 1 -12.88 -14.94 8.75
CA MET A 1 -11.85 -14.57 9.74
C MET A 1 -11.27 -13.24 9.32
N SER A 2 -11.21 -12.25 10.21
CA SER A 2 -10.72 -10.90 9.88
C SER A 2 -9.19 -10.85 9.81
N TYR A 3 -8.67 -9.81 9.15
CA TYR A 3 -7.25 -9.51 9.06
C TYR A 3 -6.99 -8.04 9.42
N THR A 4 -5.83 -7.76 9.99
CA THR A 4 -5.30 -6.41 10.17
C THR A 4 -3.91 -6.31 9.58
N ILE A 5 -3.62 -5.20 8.90
CA ILE A 5 -2.28 -4.84 8.45
C ILE A 5 -1.93 -3.49 9.09
N SER A 6 -0.94 -3.49 9.98
CA SER A 6 -0.42 -2.27 10.60
C SER A 6 0.79 -1.77 9.84
N VAL A 7 0.78 -0.51 9.42
CA VAL A 7 1.80 0.11 8.57
C VAL A 7 2.53 1.17 9.36
N ARG A 8 3.83 0.99 9.51
CA ARG A 8 4.74 2.02 10.04
C ARG A 8 5.52 2.62 8.88
N THR A 9 5.29 3.90 8.62
CA THR A 9 6.03 4.66 7.60
C THR A 9 7.29 5.25 8.20
N ILE A 10 8.42 5.09 7.51
CA ILE A 10 9.73 5.65 7.81
C ILE A 10 10.16 6.41 6.55
N ASP A 11 10.01 7.73 6.57
CA ASP A 11 10.51 8.60 5.51
C ASP A 11 11.88 9.15 5.93
N ILE A 12 12.91 8.82 5.15
CA ILE A 12 14.28 9.32 5.35
C ILE A 12 14.72 10.25 4.22
N THR A 13 13.80 10.66 3.34
CA THR A 13 14.09 11.63 2.28
C THR A 13 14.32 13.02 2.88
N ALA A 14 15.13 13.83 2.19
CA ALA A 14 15.38 15.21 2.60
C ALA A 14 14.29 16.21 2.13
N ASN A 15 13.10 15.72 1.78
CA ASN A 15 12.00 16.55 1.30
C ASN A 15 11.35 17.36 2.44
N ASP A 16 10.99 18.61 2.17
CA ASP A 16 10.25 19.46 3.13
C ASP A 16 9.02 20.13 2.46
N PRO A 17 7.78 19.74 2.83
CA PRO A 17 7.47 18.61 3.70
C PRO A 17 7.82 17.27 3.02
N GLY A 18 8.12 16.27 3.85
CA GLY A 18 8.25 14.87 3.45
C GLY A 18 6.97 14.29 2.85
N PHE A 19 6.96 13.00 2.56
CA PHE A 19 5.79 12.32 2.02
C PHE A 19 4.67 12.23 3.08
N THR A 20 3.48 12.71 2.70
CA THR A 20 2.26 12.65 3.52
C THR A 20 1.18 11.84 2.82
N ILE A 21 0.29 11.23 3.60
CA ILE A 21 -0.84 10.49 3.04
C ILE A 21 -1.91 11.47 2.58
N VAL A 22 -2.25 11.43 1.30
CA VAL A 22 -3.28 12.28 0.67
C VAL A 22 -4.55 11.53 0.30
N GLU A 23 -4.52 10.20 0.34
CA GLU A 23 -5.69 9.36 0.08
C GLU A 23 -5.58 8.02 0.80
N LYS A 24 -6.74 7.51 1.27
CA LYS A 24 -6.89 6.16 1.80
C LYS A 24 -8.11 5.53 1.16
N SER A 25 -7.97 4.34 0.60
CA SER A 25 -9.09 3.60 0.02
C SER A 25 -9.12 2.17 0.54
N VAL A 26 -10.30 1.57 0.51
CA VAL A 26 -10.53 0.15 0.77
C VAL A 26 -11.37 -0.38 -0.38
N TRP A 27 -10.99 -1.53 -0.95
CA TRP A 27 -11.72 -2.13 -2.05
C TRP A 27 -13.13 -2.52 -1.61
N SER A 28 -13.23 -3.39 -0.61
CA SER A 28 -14.50 -3.78 0.01
C SER A 28 -14.30 -4.35 1.42
N GLY A 29 -15.33 -4.26 2.27
CA GLY A 29 -15.36 -5.01 3.54
C GLY A 29 -14.22 -4.72 4.51
N GLY A 30 -13.87 -3.46 4.74
CA GLY A 30 -12.79 -3.06 5.63
C GLY A 30 -12.79 -1.56 5.96
N ARG A 31 -11.77 -1.11 6.69
CA ARG A 31 -11.57 0.31 7.02
C ARG A 31 -10.10 0.61 7.33
N TRP A 32 -9.70 1.84 7.11
CA TRP A 32 -8.47 2.39 7.68
C TRP A 32 -8.75 3.06 9.03
N SER A 33 -7.79 2.94 9.93
CA SER A 33 -7.74 3.68 11.20
C SER A 33 -6.31 4.16 11.43
N ASN A 34 -6.13 5.13 12.33
CA ASN A 34 -4.82 5.66 12.67
C ASN A 34 -4.71 5.85 14.18
N THR A 35 -3.59 5.43 14.75
CA THR A 35 -3.22 5.63 16.16
C THR A 35 -1.71 5.78 16.21
N ASP A 36 -1.21 6.81 16.88
CA ASP A 36 0.23 7.07 17.05
C ASP A 36 1.04 6.98 15.73
N SER A 37 0.52 7.61 14.68
CA SER A 37 1.10 7.61 13.32
C SER A 37 1.16 6.25 12.60
N ILE A 38 0.69 5.16 13.23
CA ILE A 38 0.52 3.85 12.59
C ILE A 38 -0.81 3.86 11.81
N GLN A 39 -0.77 3.45 10.53
CA GLN A 39 -1.99 3.21 9.76
C GLN A 39 -2.39 1.75 9.90
N THR A 40 -3.63 1.47 10.29
CA THR A 40 -4.12 0.09 10.41
C THR A 40 -5.27 -0.13 9.44
N LEU A 41 -5.06 -1.03 8.48
CA LEU A 41 -6.10 -1.56 7.61
C LEU A 41 -6.74 -2.76 8.29
N PHE A 42 -8.01 -2.65 8.64
CA PHE A 42 -8.84 -3.78 9.06
C PHE A 42 -9.65 -4.30 7.88
N MET A 43 -9.70 -5.62 7.71
CA MET A 43 -10.45 -6.32 6.67
C MET A 43 -11.31 -7.41 7.29
N ASN A 44 -12.58 -7.49 6.91
CA ASN A 44 -13.54 -8.50 7.40
C ASN A 44 -13.14 -9.93 7.01
N GLY A 45 -12.34 -10.08 5.95
CA GLY A 45 -11.91 -11.37 5.40
C GLY A 45 -10.75 -11.24 4.41
N SER A 46 -10.25 -12.39 3.97
CA SER A 46 -9.36 -12.50 2.80
C SER A 46 -10.11 -12.11 1.51
N GLY A 47 -9.38 -11.65 0.50
CA GLY A 47 -9.93 -11.29 -0.81
C GLY A 47 -10.15 -9.79 -1.02
N THR A 48 -9.66 -8.94 -0.10
CA THR A 48 -9.76 -7.48 -0.19
C THR A 48 -8.42 -6.80 0.10
N SER A 49 -8.39 -5.48 -0.03
CA SER A 49 -7.20 -4.65 0.14
C SER A 49 -7.55 -3.22 0.53
N GLY A 50 -6.53 -2.48 0.93
CA GLY A 50 -6.56 -1.04 1.05
C GLY A 50 -5.36 -0.43 0.33
N ALA A 51 -5.50 0.84 -0.02
CA ALA A 51 -4.41 1.62 -0.59
C ALA A 51 -4.15 2.90 0.21
N LEU A 52 -2.89 3.31 0.25
CA LEU A 52 -2.43 4.59 0.79
C LEU A 52 -1.70 5.33 -0.32
N ARG A 53 -2.19 6.51 -0.70
CA ARG A 53 -1.50 7.40 -1.66
C ARG A 53 -0.68 8.42 -0.89
N PHE A 54 0.58 8.55 -1.27
CA PHE A 54 1.52 9.48 -0.66
C PHE A 54 1.87 10.59 -1.65
N ARG A 55 2.10 11.79 -1.12
CA ARG A 55 2.57 12.95 -1.88
C ARG A 55 3.58 13.77 -1.06
N ASN A 56 4.66 14.24 -1.67
CA ASN A 56 5.60 15.19 -1.05
C ASN A 56 5.36 16.64 -1.50
N GLY A 57 6.10 17.59 -0.92
CA GLY A 57 6.02 19.02 -1.29
C GLY A 57 6.32 19.32 -2.76
N ALA A 58 7.13 18.49 -3.43
CA ALA A 58 7.48 18.62 -4.85
C ALA A 58 6.44 18.01 -5.81
N GLY A 59 5.34 17.46 -5.27
CA GLY A 59 4.27 16.83 -6.05
C GLY A 59 4.64 15.49 -6.65
N GLU A 60 5.67 14.81 -6.14
CA GLU A 60 5.87 13.39 -6.40
C GLU A 60 4.82 12.57 -5.66
N GLU A 61 4.28 11.57 -6.34
CA GLU A 61 3.24 10.70 -5.82
C GLU A 61 3.52 9.24 -6.09
N PHE A 62 3.11 8.40 -5.13
CA PHE A 62 3.05 6.96 -5.30
C PHE A 62 1.90 6.36 -4.50
N LEU A 63 1.49 5.15 -4.87
CA LEU A 63 0.43 4.38 -4.23
C LEU A 63 1.02 3.11 -3.64
N VAL A 64 0.70 2.83 -2.38
CA VAL A 64 1.01 1.55 -1.73
C VAL A 64 -0.28 0.77 -1.59
N LEU A 65 -0.31 -0.47 -2.11
CA LEU A 65 -1.44 -1.39 -1.95
C LEU A 65 -1.04 -2.54 -1.02
N LEU A 66 -1.94 -2.85 -0.09
CA LEU A 66 -1.77 -3.91 0.89
C LEU A 66 -3.06 -4.71 1.00
N GLY A 67 -2.97 -6.03 1.03
CA GLY A 67 -4.15 -6.85 1.17
C GLY A 67 -3.84 -8.30 1.51
N VAL A 68 -4.91 -9.10 1.52
CA VAL A 68 -4.83 -10.54 1.72
C VAL A 68 -5.56 -11.22 0.59
N HIS A 69 -4.91 -12.19 -0.04
CA HIS A 69 -5.46 -13.00 -1.12
C HIS A 69 -5.16 -14.48 -0.83
N ASN A 70 -6.18 -15.35 -0.93
CA ASN A 70 -6.09 -16.76 -0.53
C ASN A 70 -5.35 -16.97 0.80
N TYR A 71 -5.77 -16.20 1.82
CA TYR A 71 -5.27 -16.27 3.21
C TYR A 71 -3.81 -15.87 3.42
N LYS A 72 -3.12 -15.35 2.40
CA LYS A 72 -1.77 -14.79 2.51
C LYS A 72 -1.74 -13.32 2.13
N ARG A 73 -0.84 -12.58 2.79
CA ARG A 73 -0.52 -11.18 2.48
C ARG A 73 -0.06 -10.99 1.03
N TRP A 74 -0.34 -9.82 0.49
CA TRP A 74 0.28 -9.31 -0.72
C TRP A 74 0.53 -7.81 -0.59
N CYS A 75 1.46 -7.29 -1.37
CA CYS A 75 1.71 -5.86 -1.51
C CYS A 75 2.08 -5.51 -2.94
N ASP A 76 1.89 -4.24 -3.29
CA ASP A 76 2.42 -3.64 -4.51
C ASP A 76 2.66 -2.13 -4.28
N VAL A 77 3.48 -1.54 -5.15
CA VAL A 77 3.74 -0.10 -5.19
C VAL A 77 3.62 0.40 -6.62
N VAL A 78 2.87 1.49 -6.80
CA VAL A 78 2.79 2.20 -8.08
C VAL A 78 3.44 3.56 -7.91
N THR A 79 4.60 3.75 -8.54
CA THR A 79 5.29 5.05 -8.59
C THR A 79 4.85 5.86 -9.80
N ASP A 80 5.31 7.11 -9.88
CA ASP A 80 5.20 7.97 -11.06
C ASP A 80 3.73 8.19 -11.49
N LEU A 81 2.84 8.34 -10.50
CA LEU A 81 1.42 8.57 -10.74
C LEU A 81 1.18 9.90 -11.45
N ALA A 82 0.30 9.88 -12.45
CA ALA A 82 -0.26 11.13 -12.96
C ALA A 82 -1.21 11.73 -11.89
N PRO A 83 -1.42 13.05 -11.88
CA PRO A 83 -2.29 13.69 -10.87
C PRO A 83 -3.73 13.16 -10.82
N ALA A 84 -4.22 12.56 -11.91
CA ALA A 84 -5.56 11.98 -12.01
C ALA A 84 -5.61 10.48 -11.64
N ASP A 85 -4.47 9.86 -11.33
CA ASP A 85 -4.34 8.44 -10.99
C ASP A 85 -4.48 8.22 -9.48
N THR A 86 -5.71 8.36 -8.99
CA THR A 86 -6.06 8.18 -7.58
C THR A 86 -6.06 6.71 -7.16
N GLY A 87 -6.02 6.47 -5.84
CA GLY A 87 -6.15 5.14 -5.27
C GLY A 87 -7.46 4.47 -5.66
N VAL A 88 -8.58 5.21 -5.63
CA VAL A 88 -9.89 4.70 -6.06
C VAL A 88 -9.98 4.36 -7.55
N LYS A 89 -9.14 4.96 -8.41
CA LYS A 89 -9.06 4.65 -9.83
C LYS A 89 -8.20 3.41 -10.10
N ILE A 90 -7.06 3.30 -9.44
CA ILE A 90 -6.08 2.22 -9.67
C ILE A 90 -6.45 0.93 -8.92
N GLN A 91 -6.95 1.01 -7.69
CA GLN A 91 -7.22 -0.17 -6.87
C GLN A 91 -8.16 -1.20 -7.54
N PRO A 92 -9.22 -0.82 -8.29
CA PRO A 92 -10.05 -1.77 -9.03
C PRO A 92 -9.28 -2.64 -10.04
N ASP A 93 -8.17 -2.16 -10.62
CA ASP A 93 -7.37 -2.90 -11.59
C ASP A 93 -6.79 -4.20 -11.00
N TYR A 94 -6.56 -4.23 -9.69
CA TYR A 94 -6.09 -5.42 -8.98
C TYR A 94 -7.15 -6.51 -8.85
N TYR A 95 -8.41 -6.22 -9.20
CA TYR A 95 -9.55 -7.13 -9.15
C TYR A 95 -10.15 -7.40 -10.54
N SER A 96 -9.48 -6.95 -11.61
CA SER A 96 -9.85 -7.23 -13.00
C SER A 96 -8.85 -8.20 -13.61
N ASP A 97 -9.27 -9.42 -13.92
CA ASP A 97 -8.41 -10.49 -14.46
C ASP A 97 -7.71 -10.14 -15.79
N SER A 98 -8.32 -9.26 -16.57
CA SER A 98 -7.77 -8.69 -17.81
C SER A 98 -6.65 -7.67 -17.59
N ASN A 99 -6.48 -7.15 -16.38
CA ASN A 99 -5.46 -6.16 -16.05
C ASN A 99 -4.20 -6.85 -15.49
N PRO A 100 -2.98 -6.50 -15.97
CA PRO A 100 -1.74 -7.08 -15.46
C PRO A 100 -1.54 -6.97 -13.94
N ARG A 101 -2.13 -5.94 -13.30
CA ARG A 101 -2.04 -5.74 -11.83
C ARG A 101 -2.71 -6.84 -11.03
N TYR A 102 -3.72 -7.52 -11.60
CA TYR A 102 -4.37 -8.67 -10.97
C TYR A 102 -3.39 -9.78 -10.59
N GLN A 103 -2.31 -9.96 -11.37
CA GLN A 103 -1.29 -10.96 -11.08
C GLN A 103 -0.54 -10.70 -9.77
N MET A 104 -0.52 -9.46 -9.28
CA MET A 104 0.15 -9.12 -8.01
C MET A 104 -0.54 -9.75 -6.79
N LEU A 105 -1.86 -9.97 -6.84
CA LEU A 105 -2.59 -10.67 -5.78
C LEU A 105 -2.09 -12.11 -5.63
N TRP A 106 -1.82 -12.77 -6.76
CA TRP A 106 -1.38 -14.16 -6.83
C TRP A 106 0.09 -14.36 -6.46
N LYS A 107 0.93 -13.34 -6.65
CA LYS A 107 2.33 -13.38 -6.20
C LYS A 107 2.46 -13.41 -4.67
N GLN A 108 1.47 -12.92 -3.92
CA GLN A 108 1.42 -12.96 -2.46
C GLN A 108 2.72 -12.46 -1.80
N LEU A 109 3.31 -11.40 -2.36
CA LEU A 109 4.63 -10.89 -1.95
C LEU A 109 4.61 -10.38 -0.50
N ALA A 110 5.64 -10.76 0.26
CA ALA A 110 5.93 -10.22 1.58
C ALA A 110 6.83 -8.96 1.53
N GLU A 111 7.47 -8.71 0.39
CA GLU A 111 8.35 -7.56 0.20
C GLU A 111 8.35 -7.12 -1.26
N ILE A 112 8.38 -5.81 -1.50
CA ILE A 112 8.61 -5.21 -2.82
C ILE A 112 9.35 -3.90 -2.66
N GLN A 113 10.21 -3.58 -3.63
CA GLN A 113 10.90 -2.31 -3.72
C GLN A 113 10.73 -1.75 -5.13
N MET A 114 10.28 -0.49 -5.20
CA MET A 114 10.14 0.25 -6.44
C MET A 114 10.93 1.55 -6.37
N LYS A 115 11.46 1.99 -7.51
CA LYS A 115 12.17 3.27 -7.62
C LYS A 115 11.46 4.14 -8.63
N SER A 116 11.10 5.37 -8.23
CA SER A 116 10.48 6.34 -9.13
C SER A 116 11.50 6.90 -10.12
N THR A 117 10.99 7.53 -11.18
CA THR A 117 11.81 8.26 -12.15
C THR A 117 12.56 9.45 -11.53
N LYS A 118 12.05 9.98 -10.42
CA LYS A 118 12.68 11.06 -9.64
C LYS A 118 13.77 10.56 -8.67
N GLY A 119 13.94 9.25 -8.56
CA GLY A 119 15.00 8.62 -7.79
C GLY A 119 14.59 8.13 -6.40
N THR A 120 13.37 8.43 -5.94
CA THR A 120 12.85 7.94 -4.66
C THR A 120 12.60 6.45 -4.70
N THR A 121 13.09 5.75 -3.68
CA THR A 121 12.89 4.33 -3.47
C THR A 121 11.83 4.10 -2.41
N VAL A 122 10.82 3.30 -2.75
CA VAL A 122 9.75 2.90 -1.85
C VAL A 122 9.88 1.39 -1.60
N ASN A 123 10.21 1.00 -0.37
CA ASN A 123 10.28 -0.39 0.06
C ASN A 123 9.10 -0.70 1.01
N VAL A 124 8.33 -1.72 0.67
CA VAL A 124 7.26 -2.27 1.50
C VAL A 124 7.71 -3.65 1.95
N LYS A 125 7.77 -3.87 3.27
CA LYS A 125 8.17 -5.15 3.85
C LYS A 125 7.25 -5.57 4.98
N TYR A 126 6.63 -6.73 4.85
CA TYR A 126 5.96 -7.37 5.97
C TYR A 126 7.02 -7.92 6.94
N VAL A 127 7.12 -7.32 8.13
CA VAL A 127 7.98 -7.79 9.22
C VAL A 127 7.27 -8.82 10.11
N LYS A 128 5.94 -8.90 10.00
CA LYS A 128 5.14 -10.04 10.45
C LYS A 128 4.16 -10.37 9.34
N ASP A 129 4.36 -11.52 8.71
CA ASP A 129 3.77 -11.84 7.41
C ASP A 129 2.88 -13.11 7.45
N GLU A 130 2.74 -13.72 8.62
CA GLU A 130 1.84 -14.85 8.88
C GLU A 130 0.72 -14.52 9.89
N GLY A 131 -0.35 -15.32 9.85
CA GLY A 131 -1.53 -15.15 10.68
C GLY A 131 -2.41 -13.98 10.25
N ASN A 132 -3.17 -13.45 11.21
CA ASN A 132 -4.23 -12.47 10.94
C ASN A 132 -3.86 -11.03 11.34
N ALA A 133 -2.81 -10.87 12.13
CA ALA A 133 -2.32 -9.58 12.59
C ALA A 133 -0.94 -9.33 11.99
N LEU A 134 -0.94 -8.76 10.80
CA LEU A 134 0.23 -8.51 9.96
C LEU A 134 0.82 -7.13 10.26
N VAL A 135 2.13 -6.99 10.05
CA VAL A 135 2.85 -5.73 10.28
C VAL A 135 3.77 -5.44 9.10
N VAL A 136 3.70 -4.20 8.61
CA VAL A 136 4.46 -3.69 7.47
C VAL A 136 5.33 -2.52 7.93
N HIS A 137 6.59 -2.55 7.51
CA HIS A 137 7.44 -1.37 7.46
C HIS A 137 7.44 -0.83 6.03
N LEU A 138 7.07 0.44 5.88
CA LEU A 138 7.14 1.19 4.64
C LEU A 138 8.29 2.19 4.76
N THR A 139 9.36 1.98 4.01
CA THR A 139 10.52 2.87 3.98
C THR A 139 10.53 3.68 2.69
N ILE A 140 10.71 4.99 2.80
CA ILE A 140 10.81 5.92 1.67
C ILE A 140 12.18 6.59 1.75
N ALA A 141 12.99 6.46 0.71
CA ALA A 141 14.40 6.87 0.69
C ALA A 141 14.80 7.56 -0.63
#